data_AF-A0A3D2BA98-F1
#
_entry.id   AF-A0A3D2BA98-F1
#
_cell.length_a   1.000
_cell.length_b   1.000
_cell.length_c   1.000
_cell.angle_alpha   90.00
_cell.angle_beta   90.00
_cell.angle_gamma   90.00
#
_symmetry.space_group_name_H-M   'P 1'
#
loop_
_entity.id
_entity.type
_entity.pdbx_description
1 polymer ?
#
loop_
_entity_poly.entity_id
_entity_poly.type
_entity_poly.pdbx_seq_one_letter_code
_entity_poly.pdbx_strand_id
1 'polypeptide(L)'
;MATTTTERVIQGSQDFHALNAMLNLYDEDGKIQFSKDREAVDAFFNAHVRPNSVTFASPQARLDYLLREGYYDPRVLARYESSVVLALFAHAHASGFRFQTFLGAWKFYTSYTLKTFDGKRYLESFEDRVVMVALTLARGDETLARQLTDEILAGRFQPATPTFLNG
;
A
#
# COMPACT_ATOMS: atom_id res chain seq x y z
N MET A 1 -32.90 23.39 -25.56
CA MET A 1 -31.79 22.42 -25.53
C MET A 1 -31.11 22.58 -24.19
N ALA A 2 -31.50 21.78 -23.20
CA ALA A 2 -30.94 21.84 -21.85
C ALA A 2 -29.73 20.91 -21.79
N THR A 3 -28.55 21.47 -21.55
CA THR A 3 -27.32 20.72 -21.37
C THR A 3 -27.29 20.17 -19.95
N THR A 4 -27.60 18.89 -19.77
CA THR A 4 -27.46 18.21 -18.49
C THR A 4 -25.98 17.98 -18.23
N THR A 5 -25.37 18.85 -17.43
CA THR A 5 -24.05 18.61 -16.84
C THR A 5 -24.17 17.41 -15.90
N THR A 6 -23.48 16.32 -16.23
CA THR A 6 -23.35 15.16 -15.35
C THR A 6 -22.52 15.54 -14.14
N GLU A 7 -23.16 16.07 -13.10
CA GLU A 7 -22.56 16.15 -11.77
C GLU A 7 -22.28 14.72 -11.33
N ARG A 8 -20.99 14.38 -11.27
CA ARG A 8 -20.53 13.15 -10.63
C ARG A 8 -20.96 13.27 -9.17
N VAL A 9 -22.05 12.59 -8.83
CA VAL A 9 -22.57 12.49 -7.46
C VAL A 9 -21.36 12.17 -6.57
N ILE A 10 -20.99 13.14 -5.73
CA ILE A 10 -20.02 12.92 -4.67
C ILE A 10 -20.72 11.90 -3.78
N GLN A 11 -20.37 10.61 -3.92
CA GLN A 11 -20.73 9.59 -2.97
C GLN A 11 -20.27 10.14 -1.62
N GLY A 12 -21.23 10.57 -0.79
CA GLY A 12 -20.95 11.03 0.57
C GLY A 12 -20.05 9.99 1.21
N SER A 13 -18.95 10.44 1.84
CA SER A 13 -17.91 9.59 2.40
C SER A 13 -18.54 8.40 3.13
N GLN A 14 -18.61 7.25 2.46
CA GLN A 14 -19.17 6.07 3.10
C GLN A 14 -18.19 5.71 4.21
N ASP A 15 -18.70 5.69 5.44
CA ASP A 15 -17.90 5.31 6.59
C ASP A 15 -17.45 3.85 6.40
N PHE A 16 -16.15 3.68 6.10
CA PHE A 16 -15.56 2.38 5.85
C PHE A 16 -15.64 1.47 7.09
N HIS A 17 -15.73 2.04 8.31
CA HIS A 17 -16.00 1.26 9.51
C HIS A 17 -17.44 0.74 9.54
N ALA A 18 -18.41 1.56 9.12
CA ALA A 18 -19.80 1.12 9.01
C ALA A 18 -19.97 0.02 7.96
N LEU A 19 -19.31 0.15 6.79
CA LEU A 19 -19.32 -0.89 5.76
C LEU A 19 -18.72 -2.21 6.26
N ASN A 20 -17.58 -2.17 6.96
CA ASN A 20 -17.00 -3.38 7.56
C ASN A 20 -17.89 -3.98 8.66
N ALA A 21 -18.59 -3.14 9.45
CA ALA A 21 -19.53 -3.60 10.47
C ALA A 21 -20.74 -4.37 9.89
N MET A 22 -21.09 -4.17 8.61
CA MET A 22 -22.15 -4.93 7.94
C MET A 22 -21.85 -6.44 7.84
N LEU A 23 -20.59 -6.86 7.97
CA LEU A 23 -20.23 -8.28 8.05
C LEU A 23 -20.80 -8.98 9.30
N ASN A 24 -21.15 -8.22 10.34
CA ASN A 24 -21.78 -8.74 11.54
C ASN A 24 -23.31 -8.83 11.43
N LEU A 25 -23.88 -8.45 10.28
CA LEU A 25 -25.32 -8.49 10.02
C LEU A 25 -25.63 -9.51 8.92
N TYR A 26 -26.65 -10.33 9.16
CA TYR A 26 -27.21 -11.20 8.13
C TYR A 26 -28.22 -10.43 7.28
N ASP A 27 -28.28 -10.75 5.98
CA ASP A 27 -29.33 -10.27 5.08
C ASP A 27 -30.66 -11.03 5.29
N GLU A 28 -31.66 -10.72 4.47
CA GLU A 28 -32.99 -11.34 4.52
C GLU A 28 -32.96 -12.87 4.29
N ASP A 29 -31.92 -13.38 3.63
CA ASP A 29 -31.68 -14.80 3.38
C ASP A 29 -30.85 -15.46 4.50
N GLY A 30 -30.44 -14.72 5.53
CA GLY A 30 -29.56 -15.22 6.58
C GLY A 30 -28.09 -15.35 6.16
N LYS A 31 -27.64 -14.63 5.13
CA LYS A 31 -26.26 -14.69 4.59
C LYS A 31 -25.43 -13.47 5.00
N ILE A 32 -24.12 -13.69 5.13
CA ILE A 32 -23.15 -12.63 5.38
C ILE A 32 -22.90 -11.85 4.10
N GLN A 33 -22.91 -10.52 4.19
CA GLN A 33 -22.73 -9.62 3.05
C GLN A 33 -21.24 -9.37 2.73
N PHE A 34 -20.50 -10.41 2.30
CA PHE A 34 -19.04 -10.31 2.06
C PHE A 34 -18.61 -9.20 1.09
N SER A 35 -19.47 -8.80 0.14
CA SER A 35 -19.19 -7.68 -0.77
C SER A 35 -18.98 -6.36 -0.02
N LYS A 36 -19.56 -6.20 1.17
CA LYS A 36 -19.40 -4.99 2.00
C LYS A 36 -17.99 -4.80 2.52
N ASP A 37 -17.23 -5.87 2.71
CA ASP A 37 -15.82 -5.73 3.06
C ASP A 37 -15.00 -5.16 1.90
N ARG A 38 -15.34 -5.55 0.66
CA ARG A 38 -14.68 -5.00 -0.53
C ARG A 38 -15.03 -3.53 -0.73
N GLU A 39 -16.30 -3.16 -0.55
CA GLU A 39 -16.73 -1.76 -0.54
C GLU A 39 -16.00 -0.96 0.56
N ALA A 40 -15.80 -1.55 1.74
CA ALA A 40 -15.05 -0.93 2.84
C ALA A 40 -13.57 -0.67 2.48
N VAL A 41 -12.91 -1.60 1.77
CA VAL A 41 -11.55 -1.39 1.24
C VAL A 41 -11.54 -0.19 0.30
N ASP A 42 -12.43 -0.16 -0.69
CA ASP A 42 -12.45 0.91 -1.69
C ASP A 42 -12.75 2.28 -1.04
N ALA A 43 -13.71 2.33 -0.11
CA ALA A 43 -14.03 3.52 0.67
C ALA A 43 -12.84 3.98 1.54
N PHE A 44 -12.13 3.06 2.21
CA PHE A 44 -10.94 3.37 3.00
C PHE A 44 -9.82 3.97 2.12
N PHE A 45 -9.59 3.41 0.94
CA PHE A 45 -8.58 3.94 0.03
C PHE A 45 -8.94 5.33 -0.49
N ASN A 46 -10.19 5.56 -0.85
CA ASN A 46 -10.65 6.82 -1.43
C ASN A 46 -10.76 7.94 -0.38
N ALA A 47 -11.31 7.65 0.79
CA ALA A 47 -11.58 8.64 1.83
C ALA A 47 -10.38 8.88 2.76
N HIS A 48 -9.49 7.90 2.94
CA HIS A 48 -8.41 7.98 3.94
C HIS A 48 -7.01 7.80 3.34
N VAL A 49 -6.72 6.72 2.64
CA VAL A 49 -5.35 6.42 2.19
C VAL A 49 -4.87 7.43 1.16
N ARG A 50 -5.59 7.62 0.05
CA ARG A 50 -5.15 8.51 -1.05
C ARG A 50 -4.98 9.96 -0.60
N PRO A 51 -5.94 10.57 0.15
CA PRO A 51 -5.77 11.96 0.60
C PRO A 51 -4.58 12.16 1.56
N ASN A 52 -4.27 11.16 2.39
CA ASN A 52 -3.19 11.24 3.37
C ASN A 52 -1.83 10.73 2.85
N SER A 53 -1.77 10.17 1.64
CA SER A 53 -0.50 9.75 1.02
C SER A 53 0.23 10.94 0.40
N VAL A 54 1.56 10.95 0.46
CA VAL A 54 2.39 11.94 -0.24
C VAL A 54 2.54 11.53 -1.70
N THR A 55 2.29 12.46 -2.62
CA THR A 55 2.56 12.27 -4.06
C THR A 55 3.89 12.90 -4.43
N PHE A 56 4.67 12.18 -5.24
CA PHE A 56 5.97 12.62 -5.72
C PHE A 56 5.94 12.77 -7.24
N ALA A 57 6.79 13.64 -7.79
CA ALA A 57 6.86 13.87 -9.23
C ALA A 57 7.37 12.64 -10.01
N SER A 58 8.20 11.81 -9.37
CA SER A 58 8.71 10.57 -9.94
C SER A 58 9.16 9.60 -8.84
N PRO A 59 9.33 8.30 -9.15
CA PRO A 59 9.92 7.34 -8.21
C PRO A 59 11.32 7.75 -7.74
N GLN A 60 12.14 8.35 -8.61
CA GLN A 60 13.46 8.87 -8.23
C GLN A 60 13.34 10.00 -7.22
N ALA A 61 12.48 11.00 -7.48
CA ALA A 61 12.27 12.12 -6.56
C ALA A 61 11.77 11.65 -5.18
N ARG A 62 10.99 10.57 -5.14
CA ARG A 62 10.59 9.92 -3.89
C ARG A 62 11.79 9.34 -3.15
N LEU A 63 12.62 8.52 -3.80
CA LEU A 63 13.79 7.91 -3.16
C LEU A 63 14.76 8.97 -2.65
N ASP A 64 15.02 10.01 -3.44
CA ASP A 64 15.88 11.13 -3.04
C ASP A 64 15.33 11.85 -1.80
N TYR A 65 14.02 12.10 -1.76
CA TYR A 65 13.37 12.67 -0.59
C TYR A 65 13.50 11.77 0.65
N LEU A 66 13.20 10.48 0.51
CA LEU A 66 13.22 9.53 1.63
C LEU A 66 14.63 9.32 2.19
N LEU A 67 15.66 9.33 1.34
CA LEU A 67 17.05 9.28 1.77
C LEU A 67 17.49 10.57 2.44
N ARG A 68 17.21 11.72 1.82
CA ARG A 68 17.65 13.04 2.30
C ARG A 68 17.05 13.40 3.66
N GLU A 69 15.78 13.05 3.88
CA GLU A 69 15.07 13.29 5.14
C GLU A 69 15.31 12.18 6.19
N GLY A 70 16.09 11.14 5.86
CA GLY A 70 16.46 10.08 6.81
C GLY A 70 15.37 9.04 7.09
N TYR A 71 14.41 8.87 6.18
CA TYR A 71 13.39 7.82 6.27
C TYR A 71 13.90 6.45 5.80
N TYR A 72 14.73 6.42 4.75
CA TYR A 72 15.35 5.19 4.23
C TYR A 72 16.83 5.11 4.59
N ASP A 73 17.31 3.90 4.87
CA ASP A 73 18.73 3.64 5.10
C ASP A 73 19.50 3.61 3.77
N PRO A 74 20.42 4.57 3.51
CA PRO A 74 21.19 4.60 2.26
C PRO A 74 22.03 3.33 2.06
N ARG A 75 22.39 2.61 3.13
CA ARG A 75 23.23 1.39 3.04
C ARG A 75 22.49 0.22 2.38
N VAL A 76 21.16 0.20 2.40
CA VAL A 76 20.36 -0.81 1.70
C VAL A 76 20.42 -0.55 0.20
N LEU A 77 20.12 0.68 -0.22
CA LEU A 77 20.05 1.05 -1.63
C LEU A 77 21.43 1.10 -2.30
N ALA A 78 22.48 1.46 -1.57
CA ALA A 78 23.85 1.51 -2.08
C ALA A 78 24.44 0.15 -2.53
N ARG A 79 23.73 -0.96 -2.26
CA ARG A 79 24.12 -2.30 -2.70
C ARG A 79 23.62 -2.65 -4.10
N TYR A 80 22.83 -1.78 -4.71
CA TYR A 80 22.18 -2.01 -5.99
C TYR A 80 22.41 -0.82 -6.92
N GLU A 81 22.45 -1.09 -8.21
CA GLU A 81 22.38 -0.03 -9.22
C GLU A 81 21.02 0.67 -9.13
N SER A 82 21.02 2.01 -9.26
CA SER A 82 19.78 2.79 -9.10
C SER A 82 18.71 2.40 -10.12
N SER A 83 19.11 1.99 -11.33
CA SER A 83 18.19 1.49 -12.37
C SER A 83 17.47 0.21 -11.94
N VAL A 84 18.15 -0.68 -11.22
CA VAL A 84 17.59 -1.95 -10.71
C VAL A 84 16.57 -1.67 -9.62
N VAL A 85 16.90 -0.77 -8.68
CA VAL A 85 15.98 -0.34 -7.62
C VAL A 85 14.70 0.24 -8.23
N LEU A 86 14.83 1.19 -9.18
CA LEU A 86 13.68 1.80 -9.85
C LEU A 86 12.85 0.78 -10.63
N ALA A 87 13.50 -0.15 -11.33
CA ALA A 87 12.82 -1.21 -12.06
C ALA A 87 12.05 -2.16 -11.13
N LEU A 88 12.58 -2.45 -9.94
CA LEU A 88 11.91 -3.30 -8.96
C LEU A 88 10.69 -2.61 -8.35
N PHE A 89 10.77 -1.31 -8.03
CA PHE A 89 9.58 -0.53 -7.64
C PHE A 89 8.54 -0.51 -8.76
N ALA A 90 8.93 -0.23 -10.00
CA ALA A 90 8.00 -0.24 -11.12
C ALA A 90 7.32 -1.60 -11.30
N HIS A 91 8.08 -2.68 -11.17
CA HIS A 91 7.57 -4.05 -11.20
C HIS A 91 6.56 -4.33 -10.08
N ALA A 92 6.89 -3.96 -8.84
CA ALA A 92 6.00 -4.17 -7.70
C ALA A 92 4.65 -3.43 -7.87
N HIS A 93 4.69 -2.17 -8.32
CA HIS A 93 3.49 -1.37 -8.58
C HIS A 93 2.67 -1.89 -9.78
N ALA A 94 3.30 -2.60 -10.72
CA ALA A 94 2.63 -3.24 -11.85
C ALA A 94 2.03 -4.63 -11.51
N SER A 95 2.27 -5.17 -10.32
CA SER A 95 1.79 -6.51 -9.91
C SER A 95 0.27 -6.66 -9.86
N GLY A 96 -0.47 -5.55 -9.76
CA GLY A 96 -1.91 -5.58 -9.57
C GLY A 96 -2.35 -5.95 -8.15
N PHE A 97 -1.45 -5.85 -7.16
CA PHE A 97 -1.75 -6.13 -5.76
C PHE A 97 -3.00 -5.37 -5.28
N ARG A 98 -3.87 -6.08 -4.54
CA ARG A 98 -5.03 -5.51 -3.87
C ARG A 98 -5.19 -6.18 -2.52
N PHE A 99 -5.44 -5.37 -1.49
CA PHE A 99 -5.88 -5.91 -0.21
C PHE A 99 -7.20 -6.65 -0.39
N GLN A 100 -7.25 -7.87 0.14
CA GLN A 100 -8.44 -8.72 0.05
C GLN A 100 -9.49 -8.34 1.09
N THR A 101 -9.09 -7.71 2.19
CA THR A 101 -9.98 -7.32 3.28
C THR A 101 -9.72 -5.92 3.81
N PHE A 102 -10.76 -5.28 4.36
CA PHE A 102 -10.63 -3.96 4.99
C PHE A 102 -9.64 -4.00 6.15
N LEU A 103 -9.74 -5.03 7.01
CA LEU A 103 -8.86 -5.17 8.17
C LEU A 103 -7.38 -5.30 7.75
N GLY A 104 -7.10 -6.00 6.65
CA GLY A 104 -5.73 -6.11 6.12
C GLY A 104 -5.17 -4.75 5.69
N ALA A 105 -5.94 -3.99 4.92
CA ALA A 105 -5.57 -2.64 4.51
C ALA A 105 -5.40 -1.71 5.71
N TRP A 106 -6.38 -1.69 6.61
CA TRP A 106 -6.38 -0.84 7.79
C TRP A 106 -5.19 -1.13 8.70
N LYS A 107 -4.90 -2.40 8.99
CA LYS A 107 -3.72 -2.78 9.80
C LYS A 107 -2.42 -2.33 9.15
N PHE A 108 -2.26 -2.57 7.84
CA PHE A 108 -1.05 -2.15 7.13
C PHE A 108 -0.83 -0.63 7.25
N TYR A 109 -1.83 0.18 6.93
CA TYR A 109 -1.69 1.64 6.96
C TYR A 109 -1.63 2.23 8.38
N THR A 110 -2.18 1.56 9.38
CA THR A 110 -2.14 2.07 10.76
C THR A 110 -0.84 1.68 11.48
N SER A 111 -0.28 0.51 11.20
CA SER A 111 0.82 -0.07 12.00
C SER A 111 2.11 -0.39 11.23
N TYR A 112 2.09 -0.51 9.91
CA TYR A 112 3.24 -1.03 9.14
C TYR A 112 3.83 -0.06 8.13
N THR A 113 3.00 0.69 7.41
CA THR A 113 3.50 1.62 6.39
C THR A 113 4.34 2.73 7.00
N LEU A 114 5.35 3.19 6.27
CA LEU A 114 6.13 4.36 6.67
C LEU A 114 5.25 5.62 6.67
N LYS A 115 5.39 6.41 7.73
CA LYS A 115 4.74 7.72 7.86
C LYS A 115 5.78 8.81 7.99
N THR A 116 5.38 10.04 7.70
CA THR A 116 6.15 11.22 8.09
C THR A 116 6.42 11.20 9.60
N PHE A 117 7.50 11.82 10.06
CA PHE A 117 7.85 11.81 11.48
C PHE A 117 6.76 12.39 12.40
N ASP A 118 5.94 13.31 11.89
CA ASP A 118 4.78 13.85 12.61
C ASP A 118 3.55 12.92 12.59
N GLY A 119 3.65 11.77 11.93
CA GLY A 119 2.63 10.72 11.85
C GLY A 119 1.45 11.04 10.95
N LYS A 120 1.43 12.18 10.25
CA LYS A 120 0.23 12.68 9.54
C LYS A 120 0.05 12.15 8.14
N ARG A 121 1.13 11.77 7.45
CA ARG A 121 1.07 11.35 6.04
C ARG A 121 1.75 10.02 5.80
N TYR A 122 1.23 9.27 4.85
CA TYR A 122 1.83 8.02 4.38
C TYR A 122 2.89 8.29 3.32
N LEU A 123 4.06 7.66 3.48
CA LEU A 123 5.18 7.73 2.56
C LEU A 123 5.33 6.47 1.70
N GLU A 124 4.58 5.42 2.03
CA GLU A 124 4.65 4.12 1.35
C GLU A 124 3.26 3.52 1.06
N SER A 125 3.19 2.81 -0.05
CA SER A 125 2.20 1.77 -0.34
C SER A 125 2.68 0.40 0.15
N PHE A 126 1.85 -0.64 -0.03
CA PHE A 126 2.25 -2.01 0.31
C PHE A 126 3.41 -2.48 -0.55
N GLU A 127 3.31 -2.22 -1.85
CA GLU A 127 4.31 -2.52 -2.86
C GLU A 127 5.66 -1.90 -2.51
N ASP A 128 5.66 -0.65 -2.04
CA ASP A 128 6.89 0.02 -1.63
C ASP A 128 7.58 -0.67 -0.45
N ARG A 129 6.80 -1.03 0.56
CA ARG A 129 7.30 -1.73 1.74
C ARG A 129 7.87 -3.10 1.36
N VAL A 130 7.19 -3.83 0.48
CA VAL A 130 7.67 -5.13 -0.02
C VAL A 130 9.02 -4.99 -0.70
N VAL A 131 9.20 -3.99 -1.55
CA VAL A 131 10.47 -3.77 -2.25
C VAL A 131 11.60 -3.49 -1.28
N MET A 132 11.40 -2.62 -0.28
CA MET A 132 12.44 -2.33 0.71
C MET A 132 12.84 -3.58 1.51
N VAL A 133 11.84 -4.34 1.98
CA VAL A 133 12.08 -5.61 2.68
C VAL A 133 12.86 -6.59 1.79
N ALA A 134 12.48 -6.72 0.53
CA ALA A 134 13.17 -7.60 -0.42
C ALA A 134 14.62 -7.16 -0.65
N LEU A 135 14.88 -5.87 -0.88
CA LEU A 135 16.22 -5.32 -1.05
C LEU A 135 17.09 -5.52 0.20
N THR A 136 16.52 -5.34 1.39
CA THR A 136 17.22 -5.56 2.67
C THR A 136 17.60 -7.02 2.87
N LEU A 137 16.67 -7.95 2.60
CA LEU A 137 16.91 -9.38 2.76
C LEU A 137 17.85 -9.96 1.71
N ALA A 138 17.79 -9.46 0.48
CA ALA A 138 18.60 -9.96 -0.63
C ALA A 138 20.04 -9.44 -0.63
N ARG A 139 20.34 -8.38 0.13
CA ARG A 139 21.71 -7.90 0.41
C ARG A 139 22.60 -7.66 -0.82
N GLY A 140 22.03 -7.24 -1.94
CA GLY A 140 22.74 -6.97 -3.20
C GLY A 140 22.48 -8.01 -4.29
N ASP A 141 21.80 -9.12 -3.97
CA ASP A 141 21.38 -10.11 -4.96
C ASP A 141 20.07 -9.67 -5.65
N GLU A 142 20.18 -9.17 -6.88
CA GLU A 142 19.04 -8.67 -7.65
C GLU A 142 18.01 -9.74 -7.98
N THR A 143 18.45 -10.98 -8.22
CA THR A 143 17.56 -12.09 -8.55
C THR A 143 16.73 -12.48 -7.33
N LEU A 144 17.39 -12.58 -6.17
CA LEU A 144 16.71 -12.86 -4.91
C LEU A 144 15.77 -11.71 -4.52
N ALA A 145 16.17 -10.44 -4.70
CA ALA A 145 15.30 -9.29 -4.43
C ALA A 145 14.01 -9.34 -5.27
N ARG A 146 14.14 -9.69 -6.55
CA ARG A 146 13.01 -9.88 -7.45
C ARG A 146 12.10 -11.02 -7.00
N GLN A 147 12.67 -12.19 -6.71
CA GLN A 147 11.91 -13.35 -6.24
C GLN A 147 11.17 -13.06 -4.93
N LEU A 148 11.84 -12.46 -3.94
CA LEU A 148 11.19 -12.08 -2.68
C LEU A 148 10.04 -11.10 -2.91
N THR A 149 10.22 -10.12 -3.81
CA THR A 149 9.15 -9.19 -4.18
C THR A 149 7.94 -9.93 -4.74
N ASP A 150 8.17 -10.87 -5.68
CA ASP A 150 7.11 -11.67 -6.30
C ASP A 150 6.39 -12.59 -5.31
N GLU A 151 7.13 -13.28 -4.43
CA GLU A 151 6.57 -14.18 -3.42
C GLU A 151 5.73 -13.44 -2.38
N ILE A 152 6.15 -12.24 -1.96
CA ILE A 152 5.40 -11.45 -0.98
C ILE A 152 4.16 -10.82 -1.61
N LEU A 153 4.27 -10.24 -2.81
CA LEU A 153 3.11 -9.65 -3.50
C LEU A 153 2.05 -10.70 -3.87
N ALA A 154 2.48 -11.93 -4.17
CA ALA A 154 1.57 -13.04 -4.42
C ALA A 154 0.95 -13.63 -3.14
N GLY A 155 1.38 -13.20 -1.94
CA GLY A 155 0.92 -13.73 -0.67
C GLY A 155 1.43 -15.14 -0.36
N ARG A 156 2.44 -15.64 -1.09
CA ARG A 156 3.06 -16.96 -0.86
C ARG A 156 4.10 -16.94 0.26
N PHE A 157 4.69 -15.77 0.49
CA PHE A 157 5.65 -15.54 1.57
C PHE A 157 5.27 -14.31 2.39
N GLN A 158 5.25 -14.45 3.72
CA GLN A 158 5.04 -13.34 4.64
C GLN A 158 6.20 -13.31 5.65
N PRO A 159 7.11 -12.32 5.57
CA PRO A 159 8.12 -12.13 6.59
C PRO A 159 7.50 -11.87 7.96
N ALA A 160 8.22 -12.27 9.02
CA ALA A 160 7.81 -11.97 10.39
C ALA A 160 7.65 -10.45 10.59
N THR A 161 6.69 -10.03 11.43
CA THR A 161 6.41 -8.62 11.73
C THR A 161 7.65 -7.74 11.97
N PRO A 162 8.64 -8.11 12.81
CA PRO A 162 9.81 -7.26 13.03
C PRO A 162 10.67 -7.11 11.76
N THR A 163 10.71 -8.12 10.90
CA THR A 163 11.41 -8.06 9.61
C THR A 163 10.65 -7.20 8.61
N PHE A 164 9.33 -7.37 8.53
CA PHE A 164 8.52 -6.60 7.59
C PHE A 164 8.43 -5.11 7.95
N LEU A 165 8.53 -4.76 9.24
CA LEU A 165 8.44 -3.38 9.71
C LEU A 165 9.75 -2.60 9.55
N ASN A 166 10.89 -3.26 9.77
CA ASN A 166 12.21 -2.62 9.84
C ASN A 166 13.10 -2.92 8.63
N GLY A 167 12.62 -3.76 7.71
CA GLY A 167 13.28 -4.09 6.46
C GLY A 167 13.13 -2.99 5.42
#